data_AF-A0A8J6L5G7-F1
#
_entry.id   AF-A0A8J6L5G7-F1
#
_cell.length_a   1.000
_cell.length_b   1.000
_cell.length_c   1.000
_cell.angle_alpha   90.00
_cell.angle_beta   90.00
_cell.angle_gamma   90.00
#
_symmetry.space_group_name_H-M   'P 1'
#
loop_
_entity.id
_entity.type
_entity.pdbx_description
1 polymer ?
#
loop_
_entity_poly.entity_id
_entity_poly.type
_entity_poly.pdbx_seq_one_letter_code
_entity_poly.pdbx_strand_id
1 'polypeptide(L)'
;MAQQQMTSSQKALMLELKSLQEEPVEGFRITLVDESDLYNWEVAIFGPPNTLYEGGYFKGFFVALEPVLELDLVDQAGLELRDSPASVFKLLGLNRPPG
;
A
#
# COMPACT_ATOMS: atom_id res chain seq x y z
N MET A 1 -21.65 9.94 -5.65
CA MET A 1 -20.38 10.25 -4.96
C MET A 1 -19.32 9.44 -5.67
N ALA A 2 -18.37 10.09 -6.36
CA ALA A 2 -17.30 9.37 -7.03
C ALA A 2 -16.46 8.70 -5.93
N GLN A 3 -16.38 7.37 -5.94
CA GLN A 3 -15.37 6.67 -5.16
C GLN A 3 -14.02 7.05 -5.78
N GLN A 4 -13.25 7.88 -5.08
CA GLN A 4 -11.88 8.18 -5.46
C GLN A 4 -11.12 6.85 -5.39
N GLN A 5 -10.85 6.25 -6.54
CA GLN A 5 -10.13 4.99 -6.64
C GLN A 5 -8.70 5.24 -6.15
N MET A 6 -8.29 4.58 -5.07
CA MET A 6 -6.89 4.60 -4.63
C MET A 6 -6.03 3.95 -5.70
N THR A 7 -4.94 4.62 -6.07
CA THR A 7 -3.95 4.06 -6.99
C THR A 7 -3.26 2.85 -6.35
N SER A 8 -2.69 1.95 -7.15
CA SER A 8 -1.90 0.83 -6.63
C SER A 8 -0.71 1.29 -5.77
N SER A 9 -0.06 2.40 -6.13
CA SER A 9 0.99 3.01 -5.31
C SER A 9 0.48 3.54 -3.96
N GLN A 10 -0.70 4.17 -3.91
CA GLN A 10 -1.33 4.55 -2.63
C GLN A 10 -1.68 3.32 -1.79
N LYS A 11 -2.19 2.24 -2.39
CA LYS A 11 -2.47 0.98 -1.69
C LYS A 11 -1.19 0.39 -1.09
N ALA A 12 -0.09 0.38 -1.84
CA ALA A 12 1.21 -0.10 -1.36
C ALA A 12 1.72 0.76 -0.19
N LEU A 13 1.67 2.08 -0.31
CA LEU A 13 2.09 3.01 0.76
C LEU A 13 1.24 2.85 2.03
N MET A 14 -0.08 2.61 1.90
CA MET A 14 -0.93 2.30 3.05
C MET A 14 -0.53 0.98 3.74
N LEU A 15 -0.19 -0.06 2.98
CA LEU A 15 0.25 -1.34 3.54
C LEU A 15 1.57 -1.19 4.30
N GLU A 16 2.53 -0.47 3.72
CA GLU A 16 3.81 -0.16 4.37
C GLU A 16 3.60 0.64 5.66
N LEU A 17 2.74 1.68 5.63
CA LEU A 17 2.41 2.46 6.82
C LEU A 17 1.84 1.58 7.93
N LYS A 18 0.91 0.69 7.57
CA LYS A 18 0.31 -0.26 8.51
C LYS A 18 1.36 -1.21 9.10
N SER A 19 2.26 -1.75 8.26
CA SER A 19 3.33 -2.62 8.71
C SER A 19 4.25 -1.92 9.71
N LEU A 20 4.59 -0.66 9.47
CA LEU A 20 5.42 0.15 10.36
C LEU A 20 4.70 0.53 11.68
N GLN A 21 3.38 0.61 11.67
CA GLN A 21 2.58 0.81 12.88
C GLN A 21 2.45 -0.46 13.71
N GLU A 22 2.31 -1.63 13.05
CA GLU A 22 2.24 -2.92 13.71
C GLU A 22 3.60 -3.34 14.30
N GLU A 23 4.69 -3.11 13.57
CA GLU A 23 6.06 -3.40 14.01
C GLU A 23 6.91 -2.12 13.96
N PRO A 24 6.83 -1.27 15.02
CA PRO A 24 7.58 -0.04 15.06
C PRO A 24 9.08 -0.32 15.16
N VAL A 25 9.85 0.25 14.23
CA VAL A 25 11.31 0.09 14.19
C VAL A 25 11.94 0.89 15.33
N GLU A 26 12.78 0.23 16.14
CA GLU A 26 13.44 0.88 17.26
C GLU A 26 14.33 2.04 16.80
N GLY A 27 14.17 3.19 17.45
CA GLY A 27 14.90 4.41 17.09
C GLY A 27 14.36 5.13 15.85
N PHE A 28 13.31 4.64 15.20
CA PHE A 28 12.63 5.36 14.13
C PHE A 28 11.23 5.79 14.56
N ARG A 29 10.80 6.95 14.08
CA ARG A 29 9.43 7.41 14.17
C ARG A 29 9.01 7.88 12.80
N ILE A 30 7.85 7.43 12.36
CA ILE A 30 7.33 7.71 11.03
C ILE A 30 5.91 8.23 11.22
N THR A 31 5.62 9.37 10.63
CA THR A 31 4.31 10.03 10.69
C THR A 31 3.98 10.63 9.34
N LEU A 32 2.72 10.54 8.92
CA LEU A 32 2.26 11.29 7.74
C LEU A 32 2.26 12.79 8.05
N VAL A 33 2.69 13.60 7.09
CA VAL A 33 2.61 15.07 7.21
C VAL A 33 1.15 15.52 7.09
N ASP A 34 0.39 14.87 6.22
CA ASP A 34 -1.04 15.07 6.01
C ASP A 34 -1.70 13.71 5.74
N GLU A 35 -2.80 13.40 6.43
CA GLU A 35 -3.53 12.14 6.27
C GLU A 35 -4.18 12.02 4.88
N SER A 36 -4.37 13.15 4.19
CA SER A 36 -4.89 13.17 2.83
C SER A 36 -3.82 12.95 1.74
N ASP A 37 -2.54 13.00 2.11
CA ASP A 37 -1.41 12.84 1.20
C ASP A 37 -0.46 11.72 1.68
N LEU A 38 -0.67 10.54 1.10
CA LEU A 38 0.13 9.34 1.38
C LEU A 38 1.53 9.37 0.80
N TYR A 39 1.96 10.44 0.11
CA TYR A 39 3.31 10.53 -0.45
C TYR A 39 4.26 11.34 0.43
N ASN A 40 3.75 12.09 1.41
CA ASN A 40 4.56 12.97 2.27
C ASN A 40 4.65 12.45 3.72
N TRP A 41 5.85 12.05 4.12
CA TRP A 41 6.13 11.38 5.39
C TRP A 41 7.19 12.16 6.16
N GLU A 42 6.94 12.45 7.43
CA GLU A 42 7.97 12.89 8.37
C GLU A 42 8.60 11.66 9.02
N VAL A 43 9.92 11.57 8.95
CA VAL A 43 10.70 10.51 9.58
C VAL A 43 11.64 11.15 10.60
N ALA A 44 11.63 10.61 11.81
CA ALA A 44 12.58 10.97 12.85
C ALA A 44 13.41 9.76 13.27
N ILE A 45 14.71 9.96 13.44
CA ILE A 45 15.67 8.92 13.77
C ILE A 45 16.40 9.33 15.05
N PHE A 46 16.41 8.43 16.03
CA PHE A 46 17.24 8.51 17.22
C PHE A 46 18.57 7.85 16.91
N GLY A 47 19.65 8.60 17.12
CA GLY A 47 20.98 8.09 16.86
C GLY A 47 21.31 6.93 17.81
N PRO A 48 21.74 5.77 17.26
CA PRO A 48 21.97 4.57 18.04
C PRO A 48 23.16 4.73 19.00
N PRO A 49 23.15 3.99 20.13
CA PRO A 49 24.26 4.02 21.09
C PRO A 49 25.54 3.48 20.46
N ASN A 50 26.68 3.93 20.97
CA ASN A 50 28.03 3.60 20.47
C ASN A 50 28.31 4.11 19.05
N THR A 51 27.66 5.19 18.63
CA THR A 51 27.95 5.87 17.36
C THR A 51 28.19 7.37 17.59
N LEU A 52 28.79 8.05 16.60
CA LEU A 52 28.97 9.50 16.65
C LEU A 52 27.64 10.29 16.70
N TYR A 53 26.53 9.61 16.45
CA TYR A 53 25.19 10.18 16.45
C TYR A 53 24.42 9.85 17.73
N GLU A 54 25.01 9.12 18.68
CA GLU A 54 24.38 8.73 19.94
C GLU A 54 23.74 9.92 20.66
N GLY A 55 22.47 9.75 21.07
CA GLY A 55 21.69 10.81 21.71
C GLY A 55 21.21 11.90 20.76
N GLY A 56 21.55 11.84 19.47
CA GLY A 56 21.07 12.73 18.43
C GLY A 56 19.62 12.42 18.04
N TYR A 57 18.90 13.47 17.63
CA TYR A 57 17.53 13.38 17.11
C TYR A 57 17.47 14.07 15.75
N PHE A 58 17.28 13.28 14.71
CA PHE A 58 17.33 13.74 13.32
C PHE A 58 15.94 13.64 12.72
N LYS A 59 15.40 14.77 12.26
CA LYS A 59 14.12 14.82 11.54
C LYS A 59 14.35 15.10 10.07
N GLY A 60 13.58 14.45 9.22
CA GLY A 60 13.60 14.65 7.78
C GLY A 60 12.24 14.38 7.16
N PHE A 61 12.10 14.82 5.92
CA PHE A 61 10.92 14.55 5.09
C PHE A 61 11.29 13.52 4.03
N PHE A 62 10.45 12.49 3.93
CA PHE A 62 10.48 11.52 2.85
C PHE A 62 9.29 11.80 1.93
N VAL A 63 9.60 12.05 0.66
CA VAL A 63 8.59 12.26 -0.39
C VAL A 63 8.67 11.06 -1.32
N ALA A 64 7.64 10.21 -1.29
CA ALA A 64 7.51 9.13 -2.24
C ALA A 64 7.25 9.75 -3.63
N LEU A 65 8.15 9.49 -4.57
CA LEU A 65 7.94 9.89 -5.95
C LEU A 65 6.79 9.06 -6.51
N GLU A 66 5.73 9.70 -6.98
CA GLU A 66 4.66 8.98 -7.67
C GLU A 66 5.26 8.17 -8.83
N PRO A 67 4.98 6.86 -8.93
CA PRO A 67 5.44 6.07 -10.06
C PRO A 67 4.73 6.58 -11.31
N VAL A 68 5.49 7.27 -12.16
CA VAL A 68 5.07 7.64 -13.52
C VAL A 68 4.75 6.33 -14.26
N LEU A 69 3.45 6.13 -14.53
CA LEU A 69 2.84 5.08 -15.35
C LEU A 69 2.72 3.69 -14.71
N GLU A 70 1.99 3.56 -13.59
CA GLU A 70 1.23 2.33 -13.40
C GLU A 70 0.01 2.37 -14.33
N LEU A 71 0.03 1.56 -15.39
CA LEU A 71 -1.23 1.19 -16.05
C LEU A 71 -2.07 0.47 -14.98
N ASP A 72 -3.07 1.18 -14.45
CA ASP A 72 -4.15 0.73 -13.55
C ASP A 72 -5.05 -0.37 -14.20
N LEU A 73 -4.45 -1.27 -15.00
CA LEU A 73 -5.13 -2.32 -15.75
C LEU A 73 -5.34 -3.60 -14.94
N VAL A 74 -4.66 -3.74 -13.80
CA VAL A 74 -4.80 -4.93 -12.95
C VAL A 74 -5.97 -4.82 -11.96
N ASP A 75 -6.42 -3.60 -11.62
CA ASP A 75 -7.57 -3.39 -10.73
C ASP A 75 -8.91 -3.31 -11.51
N GLN A 76 -8.89 -2.90 -12.78
CA GLN A 76 -10.09 -2.79 -13.63
C GLN A 76 -10.52 -4.11 -14.28
N ALA A 77 -9.64 -5.11 -14.34
CA ALA A 77 -10.03 -6.45 -14.79
C ALA A 77 -10.55 -7.24 -13.59
N GLY A 78 -11.82 -6.99 -13.24
CA GLY A 78 -12.57 -7.75 -12.26
C GLY A 78 -12.31 -9.26 -12.37
N LEU A 79 -11.49 -9.77 -11.45
CA LEU A 79 -11.45 -11.16 -11.05
C LEU A 79 -12.72 -11.49 -10.23
N GLU A 80 -13.91 -11.19 -10.77
CA GLU A 80 -15.19 -11.74 -10.30
C GLU A 80 -15.49 -13.11 -10.93
N LEU A 81 -14.48 -13.80 -11.47
CA LEU A 81 -14.63 -15.11 -12.10
C LEU A 81 -13.93 -16.23 -11.32
N ARG A 82 -13.87 -16.15 -10.00
CA ARG A 82 -13.23 -17.21 -9.19
C ARG A 82 -13.95 -17.70 -7.94
N ASP A 83 -15.10 -17.15 -7.55
CA ASP A 83 -15.78 -17.62 -6.34
C ASP A 83 -16.98 -18.55 -6.56
N SER A 84 -17.33 -18.88 -7.82
CA SER A 84 -18.29 -19.96 -8.07
C SER A 84 -17.96 -20.79 -9.31
N PRO A 85 -17.78 -22.11 -9.18
CA PRO A 85 -17.59 -23.00 -10.34
C PRO A 85 -18.73 -22.90 -11.37
N ALA A 86 -19.92 -22.41 -10.97
CA ALA A 86 -21.04 -22.18 -11.86
C ALA A 86 -20.78 -21.13 -12.96
N SER A 87 -19.93 -20.13 -12.71
CA SER A 87 -19.67 -19.02 -13.64
C SER A 87 -18.74 -19.42 -14.79
N VAL A 88 -17.84 -20.38 -14.54
CA VAL A 88 -16.88 -20.90 -15.54
C VAL A 88 -17.60 -21.67 -16.66
N PHE A 89 -18.61 -22.47 -16.32
CA PHE A 89 -19.38 -23.24 -17.31
C PHE A 89 -20.13 -22.33 -18.30
N LYS A 90 -20.64 -21.19 -17.83
CA LYS A 90 -21.39 -20.24 -18.65
C LYS A 90 -20.52 -19.54 -19.70
N LEU A 91 -19.24 -19.31 -19.37
CA LEU A 91 -18.24 -18.69 -20.27
C LEU A 91 -17.71 -19.66 -21.32
N LEU A 92 -17.62 -20.95 -21.00
CA LEU A 92 -17.18 -21.99 -21.95
C LEU A 92 -18.32 -22.49 -22.86
N GLY A 93 -19.54 -21.94 -22.72
CA GLY A 93 -20.70 -22.40 -23.49
C GLY A 93 -21.12 -23.84 -23.19
N LEU A 94 -20.64 -24.41 -22.08
CA LEU A 94 -20.90 -25.78 -21.69
C LEU A 94 -22.15 -25.81 -20.79
N ASN A 95 -23.17 -26.58 -21.19
CA ASN A 95 -24.29 -26.85 -20.31
C ASN A 95 -23.81 -27.67 -19.11
N ARG A 96 -24.17 -27.22 -17.90
CA ARG A 96 -23.85 -27.90 -16.65
C ARG A 96 -24.42 -29.33 -16.71
N PRO A 97 -23.66 -30.38 -16.36
CA PRO A 97 -24.24 -31.72 -16.26
C PRO A 97 -25.29 -31.75 -15.13
N PRO A 98 -26.40 -32.50 -15.28
CA PRO A 98 -27.36 -32.68 -14.20
C PRO A 98 -26.77 -33.62 -13.14
N GLY A 99 -26.58 -33.10 -11.92
CA GLY A 99 -26.26 -33.90 -10.71
C GLY A 99 -24.78 -34.11 -10.48
#